data_AF-A0A9E1UYX4-F1
#
_entry.id   AF-A0A9E1UYX4-F1
#
_cell.length_a   1.000
_cell.length_b   1.000
_cell.length_c   1.000
_cell.angle_alpha   90.00
_cell.angle_beta   90.00
_cell.angle_gamma   90.00
#
_symmetry.space_group_name_H-M   'P 1'
#
loop_
_entity.id
_entity.type
_entity.pdbx_description
1 polymer ?
#
loop_
_entity_poly.entity_id
_entity_poly.type
_entity_poly.pdbx_seq_one_letter_code
_entity_poly.pdbx_strand_id
1 'polypeptide(L)'
;MSPKLPCCAHCGRAFVPNRYNAHHQKYCTHGDCVRDRKRLRQRKWGASKRASDAEFRARENARCAAANQRRRTAAKACRDPAGTVVGQVAVADVLTGLLSQLADTTDPVLLRASMAAYAARGQRLAFPRLTGTGPP
;
A
#
# COMPACT_ATOMS: atom_id res chain seq x y z
N MET A 1 -7.35 47.81 2.14
CA MET A 1 -6.72 46.78 1.28
C MET A 1 -6.17 45.69 2.18
N SER A 2 -6.66 44.46 2.07
CA SER A 2 -6.15 43.36 2.91
C SER A 2 -4.70 43.02 2.53
N PRO A 3 -3.78 42.87 3.49
CA PRO A 3 -2.40 42.53 3.20
C PRO A 3 -2.34 41.14 2.53
N LYS A 4 -1.62 41.04 1.41
CA LYS A 4 -1.39 39.74 0.75
C LYS A 4 -0.53 38.86 1.66
N LEU A 5 -1.02 37.65 1.95
CA LEU A 5 -0.27 36.66 2.69
C LEU A 5 0.90 36.12 1.86
N PRO A 6 2.07 35.84 2.47
CA PRO A 6 3.19 35.23 1.77
C PRO A 6 2.90 33.77 1.41
N CYS A 7 3.55 33.30 0.35
CA CYS A 7 3.46 31.93 -0.13
C CYS A 7 4.66 31.09 0.33
N CYS A 8 4.42 29.83 0.66
CA CYS A 8 5.45 28.88 1.06
C CYS A 8 6.38 28.53 -0.11
N ALA A 9 7.69 28.68 0.06
CA ALA A 9 8.67 28.37 -0.99
C ALA A 9 8.77 26.87 -1.37
N HIS A 10 8.14 25.97 -0.61
CA HIS A 10 8.14 24.53 -0.91
C HIS A 10 6.82 24.04 -1.52
N CYS A 11 5.67 24.41 -0.94
CA CYS A 11 4.36 23.90 -1.38
C CYS A 11 3.47 24.95 -2.04
N GLY A 12 3.93 26.20 -2.18
CA GLY A 12 3.19 27.29 -2.82
C GLY A 12 2.01 27.84 -2.03
N ARG A 13 1.56 27.16 -0.96
CA ARG A 13 0.39 27.59 -0.17
C ARG A 13 0.64 28.92 0.53
N ALA A 14 -0.35 29.81 0.49
CA ALA A 14 -0.37 31.00 1.33
C ALA A 14 -0.40 30.59 2.81
N PHE A 15 0.31 31.34 3.66
CA PHE A 15 0.34 31.08 5.10
C PHE A 15 0.46 32.37 5.89
N VAL A 16 0.01 32.34 7.13
CA VAL A 16 0.22 33.43 8.09
C VAL A 16 1.58 33.21 8.76
N PRO A 17 2.56 34.12 8.58
CA PRO A 17 3.84 34.02 9.27
C PRO A 17 3.64 34.16 10.78
N ASN A 18 4.50 33.49 11.55
CA ASN A 18 4.60 33.76 12.97
C ASN A 18 5.04 35.21 13.17
N ARG A 19 4.33 35.95 14.03
CA ARG A 19 4.62 37.37 14.36
C ARG A 19 6.09 37.61 14.70
N TYR A 20 6.71 36.70 15.45
CA TYR A 20 8.10 36.83 15.89
C TYR A 20 9.14 36.49 14.81
N ASN A 21 8.70 35.94 13.68
CA ASN A 21 9.58 35.48 12.60
C ASN A 21 9.05 35.91 11.21
N ALA A 22 8.24 36.98 11.16
CA ALA A 22 7.45 37.29 9.98
C ALA A 22 8.33 37.56 8.74
N HIS A 23 9.48 38.20 8.93
CA HIS A 23 10.39 38.58 7.85
C HIS A 23 11.33 37.46 7.39
N HIS A 24 11.57 36.42 8.22
CA HIS A 24 12.48 35.31 7.86
C HIS A 24 11.77 33.98 7.61
N GLN A 25 10.48 33.87 7.93
CA GLN A 25 9.73 32.64 7.70
C GLN A 25 9.46 32.44 6.19
N LYS A 26 10.23 31.53 5.57
CA LYS A 26 10.11 31.18 4.14
C LYS A 26 9.11 30.08 3.83
N TYR A 27 8.65 29.37 4.86
CA TYR A 27 7.84 28.17 4.68
C TYR A 27 6.66 28.12 5.64
N CYS A 28 5.57 27.49 5.20
CA CYS A 28 4.43 27.22 6.04
C CYS A 28 4.71 26.13 7.09
N THR A 29 3.84 26.08 8.10
CA THR A 29 3.83 25.10 9.20
C THR A 29 2.88 23.93 8.96
N HIS A 30 2.26 23.83 7.78
CA HIS A 30 1.38 22.72 7.43
C HIS A 30 2.12 21.38 7.53
N GLY A 31 1.50 20.41 8.22
CA GLY A 31 2.11 19.13 8.57
C GLY A 31 2.70 18.39 7.38
N ASP A 32 1.99 18.33 6.25
CA ASP A 32 2.47 17.65 5.03
C ASP A 32 3.73 18.31 4.48
N CYS A 33 3.71 19.64 4.32
CA CYS A 33 4.86 20.39 3.83
C CYS A 33 6.06 20.26 4.77
N VAL A 34 5.85 20.26 6.09
CA VAL A 34 6.92 20.07 7.07
C VAL A 34 7.51 18.66 6.96
N ARG A 35 6.67 17.63 6.85
CA ARG A 35 7.12 16.24 6.70
C ARG A 35 7.91 16.06 5.41
N ASP A 36 7.46 16.61 4.30
CA ASP A 36 8.12 16.47 3.01
C ASP A 36 9.46 17.21 2.97
N ARG A 37 9.53 18.44 3.49
CA ARG A 37 10.82 19.16 3.64
C ARG A 37 11.79 18.39 4.52
N LYS A 38 11.32 17.80 5.63
CA LYS A 38 12.15 16.98 6.51
C LYS A 38 12.69 15.75 5.78
N ARG A 39 11.83 15.04 5.04
CA ARG A 39 12.23 13.89 4.20
C ARG A 39 13.27 14.29 3.17
N LEU A 40 13.05 15.39 2.45
CA LEU A 40 13.98 15.89 1.45
C LEU A 40 15.34 16.23 2.06
N ARG A 41 15.36 16.95 3.19
CA ARG A 41 16.60 17.29 3.90
C ARG A 41 17.35 16.05 4.35
N GLN A 42 16.66 15.08 4.94
CA GLN A 42 17.25 13.81 5.38
C GLN A 42 17.82 13.00 4.20
N ARG A 43 17.11 12.95 3.07
CA ARG A 43 17.60 12.30 1.84
C ARG A 43 18.89 12.96 1.33
N LYS A 44 18.91 14.29 1.21
CA LYS A 44 20.09 15.03 0.76
C LYS A 44 21.29 14.82 1.69
N TRP A 45 21.08 14.96 3.00
CA TRP A 45 22.12 14.73 3.99
C TRP A 45 22.62 13.28 3.96
N GLY A 46 21.71 12.31 3.90
CA GLY A 46 22.06 10.89 3.84
C GLY A 46 22.84 10.53 2.58
N ALA A 47 22.49 11.10 1.43
CA ALA A 47 23.23 10.92 0.18
C ALA A 47 24.64 11.51 0.29
N SER A 48 24.77 12.73 0.81
CA SER A 48 26.06 13.38 1.05
C SER A 48 26.93 12.56 2.01
N LYS A 49 26.38 12.14 3.15
CA LYS A 49 27.10 11.31 4.13
C LYS A 49 27.55 9.98 3.55
N ARG A 50 26.69 9.31 2.76
CA ARG A 50 27.05 8.05 2.11
C ARG A 50 28.19 8.21 1.11
N ALA A 51 28.33 9.38 0.48
CA ALA A 51 29.43 9.68 -0.43
C ALA A 51 30.74 10.00 0.32
N SER A 52 30.67 10.71 1.45
CA SER A 52 31.86 11.20 2.17
C SER A 52 32.38 10.26 3.26
N ASP A 53 31.56 9.34 3.76
CA ASP A 53 31.84 8.55 4.97
C ASP A 53 31.63 7.05 4.71
N ALA A 54 32.75 6.34 4.56
CA ALA A 54 32.77 4.93 4.23
C ALA A 54 32.19 4.03 5.35
N GLU A 55 32.43 4.39 6.62
CA GLU A 55 31.92 3.66 7.77
C GLU A 55 30.41 3.82 7.89
N PHE A 56 29.91 5.06 7.73
CA PHE A 56 28.48 5.33 7.66
C PHE A 56 27.81 4.50 6.55
N ARG A 57 28.41 4.46 5.36
CA ARG A 57 27.91 3.66 4.23
C ARG A 57 27.88 2.17 4.57
N ALA A 58 28.95 1.61 5.14
CA ALA A 58 29.01 0.20 5.52
C ALA A 58 27.92 -0.16 6.54
N ARG A 59 27.74 0.67 7.57
CA ARG A 59 26.70 0.47 8.59
C ARG A 59 25.28 0.55 8.04
N GLU A 60 25.00 1.49 7.15
CA GLU A 60 23.70 1.57 6.47
C GLU A 60 23.44 0.33 5.59
N ASN A 61 24.44 -0.13 4.85
CA ASN A 61 24.34 -1.33 4.02
C ASN A 61 24.05 -2.58 4.87
N ALA A 62 24.77 -2.74 5.99
CA ALA A 62 24.53 -3.84 6.94
C ALA A 62 23.10 -3.81 7.50
N ARG A 63 22.60 -2.61 7.86
CA ARG A 63 21.21 -2.45 8.33
C ARG A 63 20.20 -2.84 7.24
N CYS A 64 20.41 -2.40 6.00
CA CYS A 64 19.56 -2.77 4.86
C CYS A 64 19.59 -4.27 4.59
N ALA A 65 20.77 -4.90 4.64
CA ALA A 65 20.94 -6.34 4.46
C ALA A 65 20.18 -7.12 5.55
N ALA A 66 20.32 -6.74 6.82
CA ALA A 66 19.59 -7.38 7.92
C ALA A 66 18.06 -7.24 7.78
N ALA A 67 17.58 -6.06 7.36
CA ALA A 67 16.15 -5.85 7.10
C ALA A 67 15.63 -6.71 5.93
N ASN A 68 16.40 -6.79 4.85
CA ASN A 68 16.07 -7.64 3.71
C ASN A 68 16.11 -9.13 4.08
N GLN A 69 17.06 -9.54 4.91
CA GLN A 69 17.12 -10.90 5.43
C GLN A 69 15.87 -11.22 6.25
N ARG A 70 15.47 -10.35 7.18
CA ARG A 70 14.22 -10.52 7.96
C ARG A 70 12.99 -10.65 7.06
N ARG A 71 12.90 -9.85 5.99
CA ARG A 71 11.80 -9.95 5.02
C ARG A 71 11.82 -11.27 4.27
N ARG A 72 13.00 -11.72 3.84
CA ARG A 72 13.17 -13.01 3.14
C ARG A 72 12.88 -14.19 4.04
N THR A 73 13.30 -14.17 5.31
CA THR A 73 13.01 -15.23 6.27
C THR A 73 11.52 -15.28 6.61
N ALA A 74 10.87 -14.12 6.81
CA ALA A 74 9.43 -14.05 6.99
C ALA A 74 8.68 -14.57 5.76
N ALA A 75 9.08 -14.15 4.56
CA ALA A 75 8.50 -14.65 3.31
C ALA A 75 8.73 -16.16 3.13
N LYS A 76 9.90 -16.68 3.50
CA LYS A 76 10.20 -18.12 3.47
C LYS A 76 9.39 -18.90 4.52
N ALA A 77 9.13 -18.32 5.68
CA ALA A 77 8.30 -18.92 6.72
C ALA A 77 6.80 -18.91 6.36
N CYS A 78 6.34 -17.89 5.64
CA CYS A 78 4.98 -17.83 5.09
C CYS A 78 4.82 -18.61 3.78
N ARG A 79 5.92 -19.03 3.15
CA ARG A 79 5.88 -19.95 2.02
C ARG A 79 5.81 -21.34 2.65
N ASP A 80 4.62 -21.92 2.70
CA ASP A 80 4.43 -23.29 3.16
C ASP A 80 5.55 -24.19 2.61
N PRO A 81 6.14 -25.08 3.42
CA PRO A 81 7.01 -26.10 2.86
C PRO A 81 6.16 -26.80 1.82
N ALA A 82 6.66 -26.89 0.59
CA ALA A 82 6.00 -27.61 -0.48
C ALA A 82 5.70 -29.03 0.01
N GLY A 83 4.49 -29.21 0.54
CA GLY A 83 3.82 -30.48 0.55
C GLY A 83 3.69 -30.83 -0.91
N THR A 84 4.40 -31.86 -1.30
CA THR A 84 4.22 -32.58 -2.54
C THR A 84 2.74 -32.80 -2.78
N VAL A 85 2.12 -31.96 -3.61
CA VAL A 85 0.81 -32.25 -4.19
C VAL A 85 0.89 -31.91 -5.66
N VAL A 86 1.60 -32.77 -6.39
CA VAL A 86 1.17 -33.15 -7.73
C VAL A 86 -0.13 -33.93 -7.52
N GLY A 87 -1.29 -33.28 -7.64
CA GLY A 87 -2.59 -33.95 -7.52
C GLY A 87 -3.71 -33.04 -7.01
N GLN A 88 -4.60 -32.62 -7.92
CA GLN A 88 -5.66 -31.63 -7.74
C GLN A 88 -5.13 -30.19 -7.78
N VAL A 89 -5.21 -29.61 -8.98
CA VAL A 89 -5.43 -28.18 -9.10
C VAL A 89 -6.59 -27.83 -8.17
N ALA A 90 -6.33 -27.04 -7.12
CA ALA A 90 -7.39 -26.62 -6.23
C ALA A 90 -8.41 -25.87 -7.08
N VAL A 91 -9.63 -26.41 -7.21
CA VAL A 91 -10.69 -25.83 -8.04
C VAL A 91 -10.90 -24.36 -7.71
N ALA A 92 -10.66 -23.99 -6.44
CA ALA A 92 -10.64 -22.60 -5.99
C ALA A 92 -9.64 -21.71 -6.74
N ASP A 93 -8.42 -22.18 -7.02
CA ASP A 93 -7.39 -21.40 -7.71
C ASP A 93 -7.73 -21.20 -9.19
N VAL A 94 -8.28 -22.23 -9.85
CA VAL A 94 -8.77 -22.12 -11.24
C VAL A 94 -9.95 -21.17 -11.34
N LEU A 95 -10.92 -21.28 -10.43
CA LEU A 95 -12.07 -20.39 -10.40
C LEU A 95 -11.65 -18.94 -10.09
N THR A 96 -10.64 -18.75 -9.24
CA THR A 96 -10.08 -17.43 -8.94
C THR A 96 -9.42 -16.83 -10.17
N GLY A 97 -8.61 -17.60 -10.91
CA GLY A 97 -7.98 -17.15 -12.14
C GLY A 97 -8.98 -16.89 -13.29
N LEU A 98 -10.04 -17.70 -13.39
CA LEU A 98 -11.09 -17.48 -14.38
C LEU A 98 -11.87 -16.19 -14.08
N LEU A 99 -12.23 -15.96 -12.82
CA LEU A 99 -12.98 -14.76 -12.42
C LEU A 99 -12.14 -13.48 -12.56
N SER A 100 -10.83 -13.54 -12.32
CA SER A 100 -9.95 -12.39 -12.55
C SER A 100 -9.89 -11.99 -14.02
N GLN A 101 -9.89 -12.97 -14.92
CA GLN A 101 -9.92 -12.72 -16.35
C GLN A 101 -11.29 -12.17 -16.81
N LEU A 102 -12.40 -12.73 -16.32
CA LEU A 102 -13.75 -12.30 -16.71
C LEU A 102 -14.12 -10.92 -16.17
N ALA A 103 -13.65 -10.58 -14.98
CA ALA A 103 -13.93 -9.30 -14.33
C ALA A 103 -12.82 -8.25 -14.57
N ASP A 104 -11.81 -8.57 -15.38
CA ASP A 104 -10.62 -7.75 -15.67
C ASP A 104 -10.04 -7.10 -14.39
N THR A 105 -9.90 -7.91 -13.34
CA THR A 105 -9.48 -7.43 -12.02
C THR A 105 -8.57 -8.41 -11.32
N THR A 106 -7.48 -7.89 -10.78
CA THR A 106 -6.54 -8.65 -9.94
C THR A 106 -6.66 -8.27 -8.46
N ASP A 107 -7.65 -7.45 -8.08
CA ASP A 107 -7.87 -7.06 -6.68
C ASP A 107 -8.46 -8.23 -5.89
N PRO A 108 -7.73 -8.76 -4.88
CA PRO A 108 -8.20 -9.91 -4.10
C PRO A 108 -9.50 -9.64 -3.32
N VAL A 109 -9.81 -8.38 -2.99
CA VAL A 109 -11.06 -8.04 -2.28
C VAL A 109 -12.26 -8.18 -3.20
N LEU A 110 -12.16 -7.62 -4.42
CA LEU A 110 -13.22 -7.70 -5.43
C LEU A 110 -13.44 -9.13 -5.93
N LEU A 111 -12.36 -9.90 -6.07
CA LEU A 111 -12.44 -11.30 -6.48
C LEU A 111 -13.15 -12.17 -5.43
N ARG A 112 -12.84 -11.99 -4.13
CA ARG A 112 -13.52 -12.70 -3.05
C ARG A 112 -15.01 -12.35 -2.98
N ALA A 113 -15.37 -11.08 -3.15
CA ALA A 113 -16.77 -10.66 -3.18
C ALA A 113 -17.53 -11.30 -4.35
N SER A 114 -16.92 -11.33 -5.54
CA SER A 114 -17.48 -11.99 -6.72
C SER A 114 -17.65 -13.50 -6.50
N MET A 115 -16.63 -14.18 -5.99
CA MET A 115 -16.70 -15.62 -5.66
C MET A 115 -17.83 -15.92 -4.66
N ALA A 116 -17.99 -15.11 -3.63
CA ALA A 116 -19.08 -15.27 -2.65
C ALA A 116 -20.46 -15.09 -3.29
N ALA A 117 -20.62 -14.12 -4.19
CA ALA A 117 -21.87 -13.90 -4.91
C ALA A 117 -22.23 -15.08 -5.84
N TYR A 118 -21.25 -15.65 -6.54
CA TYR A 118 -21.44 -16.85 -7.36
C TYR A 118 -21.73 -18.09 -6.52
N ALA A 119 -21.04 -18.28 -5.39
CA ALA A 119 -21.32 -19.38 -4.47
C ALA A 119 -22.77 -19.31 -3.93
N ALA A 120 -23.23 -18.12 -3.51
CA ALA A 120 -24.60 -17.92 -3.06
C ALA A 120 -25.63 -18.17 -4.18
N ARG A 121 -25.31 -17.80 -5.42
CA ARG A 121 -26.15 -18.12 -6.59
C ARG A 121 -26.20 -19.63 -6.83
N GLY A 122 -25.05 -20.31 -6.79
CA GLY A 122 -24.95 -21.75 -6.94
C GLY A 122 -25.77 -22.50 -5.90
N GLN A 123 -25.72 -22.09 -4.63
CA GLN A 123 -26.53 -22.67 -3.55
C GLN A 123 -28.04 -22.54 -3.84
N ARG A 124 -28.51 -21.41 -4.36
CA ARG A 124 -29.92 -21.21 -4.74
C ARG A 124 -30.37 -22.09 -5.90
N LEU A 125 -29.46 -22.39 -6.84
CA LEU A 125 -29.75 -23.21 -8.01
C LEU A 125 -29.65 -24.71 -7.71
N ALA A 126 -28.74 -25.13 -6.82
CA ALA A 126 -28.56 -26.51 -6.42
C ALA A 126 -29.69 -27.03 -5.51
N PHE A 127 -30.29 -26.13 -4.72
CA PHE A 127 -31.47 -26.42 -3.92
C PHE A 127 -32.66 -25.59 -4.42
N PRO A 128 -33.30 -25.99 -5.54
CA PRO A 128 -34.55 -25.37 -5.93
C PRO A 128 -35.54 -25.57 -4.79
N ARG A 129 -35.99 -24.47 -4.15
CA ARG A 129 -37.14 -24.52 -3.26
C ARG A 129 -38.31 -25.00 -4.11
N LEU A 130 -38.74 -26.23 -3.91
CA LEU A 130 -40.05 -26.70 -4.37
C LEU A 130 -41.09 -25.88 -3.63
N THR A 131 -41.42 -24.69 -4.14
CA THR A 131 -42.62 -23.97 -3.74
C THR A 131 -43.78 -24.72 -4.36
N GLY A 132 -44.28 -25.71 -3.61
CA GLY A 132 -45.55 -26.37 -3.88
C GLY A 132 -46.68 -25.36 -3.72
N THR A 133 -46.99 -24.65 -4.79
CA THR A 133 -48.26 -23.94 -5.01
C THR A 133 -48.62 -24.09 -6.48
N GLY A 134 -49.12 -25.27 -6.84
CA GLY A 134 -49.99 -25.45 -8.02
C GLY A 134 -51.46 -25.30 -7.59
N PRO A 135 -52.36 -24.77 -8.45
CA PRO A 135 -53.69 -24.25 -8.08
C PRO A 135 -54.75 -25.39 -8.00
N PRO A 136 -56.01 -25.08 -7.59
CA PRO A 136 -56.83 -25.83 -6.63
C PRO A 136 -57.36 -27.20 -7.09
#